data_AF-A0A0F9FMX2-F1
#
_entry.id   AF-A0A0F9FMX2-F1
#
_cell.length_a   1.000
_cell.length_b   1.000
_cell.length_c   1.000
_cell.angle_alpha   90.00
_cell.angle_beta   90.00
_cell.angle_gamma   90.00
#
_symmetry.space_group_name_H-M   'P 1'
#
loop_
_entity.id
_entity.type
_entity.pdbx_description
1 polymer ?
#
loop_
_entity_poly.entity_id
_entity_poly.type
_entity_poly.pdbx_seq_one_letter_code
_entity_poly.pdbx_strand_id
1 'polypeptide(L)'
;SPEQLSLTFGGEVRLAKVIIKDEKNKSINFDFKPSSTPSTDFNWSLPSLAHGTYTVKWTVLGGDGHKMSDSFSFMVHQSESSNMMQEQSNAHSKHNH
;
A
#
# COMPACT_ATOMS: atom_id res chain seq x y z
N SER A 1 3.57 -4.91 6.22
CA SER A 1 2.66 -4.59 5.09
C SER A 1 2.64 -3.07 4.88
N PRO A 2 2.31 -2.56 3.68
CA PRO A 2 2.24 -1.12 3.45
C PRO A 2 1.07 -0.50 4.23
N GLU A 3 1.34 0.62 4.89
CA GLU A 3 0.35 1.33 5.73
C GLU A 3 -0.48 2.33 4.94
N GLN A 4 0.04 2.81 3.81
CA GLN A 4 -0.59 3.85 3.02
C GLN A 4 -0.45 3.57 1.52
N LEU A 5 -1.50 3.91 0.78
CA LEU A 5 -1.49 3.97 -0.67
C LEU A 5 -1.44 5.43 -1.09
N SER A 6 -0.40 5.82 -1.84
CA SER A 6 -0.31 7.15 -2.45
C SER A 6 -0.32 7.04 -3.96
N LEU A 7 -1.16 7.85 -4.61
CA LEU A 7 -1.18 8.03 -6.06
C LEU A 7 -0.89 9.50 -6.36
N THR A 8 0.19 9.74 -7.10
CA THR A 8 0.58 11.06 -7.59
C THR A 8 0.45 11.11 -9.10
N PHE A 9 -0.26 12.12 -9.59
CA PHE A 9 -0.49 12.39 -11.00
C PHE A 9 0.33 13.59 -11.44
N GLY A 10 0.74 13.63 -12.71
CA GLY A 10 1.51 14.74 -13.28
C GLY A 10 0.72 16.06 -13.43
N GLY A 11 -0.57 16.09 -13.06
CA GLY A 11 -1.41 17.26 -13.15
C GLY A 11 -2.69 17.11 -12.32
N GLU A 12 -3.48 18.18 -12.25
CA GLU A 12 -4.73 18.21 -11.50
C GLU A 12 -5.77 17.27 -12.14
N VAL A 13 -6.12 16.21 -11.41
CA VAL A 13 -7.12 15.24 -11.85
C VAL A 13 -8.18 15.03 -10.77
N ARG A 14 -9.38 14.66 -11.17
CA ARG A 14 -10.47 14.28 -10.27
C ARG A 14 -10.56 12.78 -10.21
N LEU A 15 -10.43 12.22 -9.02
CA LEU A 15 -10.43 10.78 -8.85
C LEU A 15 -11.85 10.24 -8.78
N ALA A 16 -12.27 9.55 -9.84
CA ALA A 16 -13.62 9.02 -9.98
C ALA A 16 -13.80 7.68 -9.26
N LYS A 17 -12.78 6.80 -9.31
CA LYS A 17 -12.86 5.46 -8.73
C LYS A 17 -11.48 4.89 -8.42
N VAL A 18 -11.34 4.25 -7.27
CA VAL A 18 -10.19 3.41 -6.93
C VAL A 18 -10.68 2.10 -6.35
N ILE A 19 -10.14 0.99 -6.85
CA ILE A 19 -10.48 -0.36 -6.41
C ILE A 19 -9.18 -1.12 -6.19
N ILE A 20 -9.02 -1.71 -5.01
CA ILE A 20 -7.94 -2.64 -4.71
C ILE A 20 -8.54 -4.05 -4.68
N LYS A 21 -7.98 -4.97 -5.44
CA LYS A 21 -8.35 -6.39 -5.45
C LYS A 21 -7.18 -7.24 -4.98
N ASP A 22 -7.45 -8.17 -4.09
CA ASP A 22 -6.52 -9.24 -3.70
C ASP A 22 -6.42 -10.32 -4.79
N GLU A 23 -5.46 -11.24 -4.67
CA GLU A 23 -5.28 -12.41 -5.54
C GLU A 23 -6.57 -13.23 -5.69
N LYS A 24 -7.38 -13.31 -4.62
CA LYS A 24 -8.70 -13.97 -4.64
C LYS A 24 -9.79 -13.13 -5.32
N ASN A 25 -9.43 -12.06 -6.04
CA ASN A 25 -10.33 -11.09 -6.66
C ASN A 25 -11.26 -10.36 -5.66
N LYS A 26 -10.94 -10.40 -4.37
CA LYS A 26 -11.73 -9.78 -3.31
C LYS A 26 -11.39 -8.29 -3.21
N SER A 27 -12.41 -7.44 -3.19
CA SER A 27 -12.24 -5.99 -3.02
C SER A 27 -11.86 -5.64 -1.58
N ILE A 28 -10.77 -4.92 -1.40
CA ILE A 28 -10.37 -4.37 -0.11
C ILE A 28 -11.08 -3.03 0.09
N ASN A 29 -11.78 -2.89 1.22
CA ASN A 29 -12.33 -1.61 1.64
C ASN A 29 -11.25 -0.84 2.43
N PHE A 30 -10.92 0.37 1.97
CA PHE A 30 -9.93 1.27 2.57
C PHE A 30 -10.52 2.66 2.83
N ASP A 31 -11.83 2.74 3.06
CA ASP A 31 -12.60 3.99 3.27
C ASP A 31 -12.45 5.00 2.12
N PHE A 32 -12.36 4.50 0.88
CA PHE A 32 -12.33 5.36 -0.30
C PHE A 32 -13.59 6.22 -0.37
N LYS A 33 -13.40 7.54 -0.41
CA LYS A 33 -14.46 8.50 -0.68
C LYS A 33 -14.19 9.22 -1.98
N PRO A 34 -15.12 9.20 -2.95
CA PRO A 34 -14.98 9.99 -4.16
C PRO A 34 -14.96 11.48 -3.78
N SER A 35 -13.99 12.20 -4.29
CA SER A 35 -13.88 13.65 -4.13
C SER A 35 -14.04 14.30 -5.49
N SER A 36 -14.91 15.31 -5.58
CA SER A 36 -15.03 16.15 -6.77
C SER A 36 -13.92 17.20 -6.86
N THR A 37 -13.09 17.32 -5.83
CA THR A 37 -11.97 18.27 -5.80
C THR A 37 -10.83 17.73 -6.67
N PRO A 38 -10.35 18.49 -7.66
CA PRO A 38 -9.17 18.13 -8.42
C PRO A 38 -7.93 18.17 -7.50
N SER A 39 -7.07 17.18 -7.61
CA SER A 39 -5.81 17.10 -6.87
C SER A 39 -4.78 16.31 -7.66
N THR A 40 -3.51 16.56 -7.37
CA THR A 40 -2.37 15.82 -7.92
C THR A 40 -2.04 14.61 -7.06
N ASP A 41 -2.26 14.71 -5.75
CA ASP A 41 -1.84 13.72 -4.76
C ASP A 41 -3.03 13.19 -3.99
N PHE A 42 -3.15 11.87 -3.97
CA PHE A 42 -4.19 11.17 -3.22
C PHE A 42 -3.55 10.12 -2.32
N ASN A 43 -3.87 10.20 -1.04
CA ASN A 43 -3.36 9.28 -0.02
C ASN A 43 -4.51 8.64 0.75
N TRP A 44 -4.40 7.34 1.00
CA TRP A 44 -5.32 6.60 1.86
C TRP A 44 -4.57 5.70 2.80
N SER A 45 -5.07 5.60 4.03
CA SER A 45 -4.60 4.60 4.98
C SER A 45 -5.14 3.22 4.57
N LEU A 46 -4.23 2.28 4.34
CA LEU A 46 -4.59 0.91 4.05
C LEU A 46 -4.78 0.13 5.36
N PRO A 47 -5.78 -0.75 5.46
CA PRO A 47 -5.84 -1.71 6.56
C PRO A 47 -4.68 -2.72 6.43
N SER A 48 -4.45 -3.51 7.48
CA SER A 48 -3.46 -4.59 7.44
C SER A 48 -3.74 -5.56 6.29
N LEU A 49 -2.93 -5.48 5.23
CA LEU A 49 -2.98 -6.38 4.08
C LEU A 49 -2.23 -7.67 4.40
N ALA A 50 -2.82 -8.80 4.03
CA ALA A 50 -2.15 -10.09 4.10
C ALA A 50 -1.00 -10.15 3.08
N HIS A 51 -0.13 -11.14 3.22
CA HIS A 51 0.83 -11.45 2.17
C HIS A 51 0.08 -11.91 0.91
N GLY A 52 0.52 -11.45 -0.25
CA GLY A 52 -0.13 -11.80 -1.52
C GLY A 52 -0.01 -10.73 -2.59
N THR A 53 -0.61 -11.00 -3.74
CA THR A 53 -0.64 -10.09 -4.89
C THR A 53 -1.88 -9.23 -4.87
N TYR A 54 -1.72 -7.92 -5.03
CA TYR A 54 -2.79 -6.94 -5.07
C TYR A 54 -2.79 -6.21 -6.41
N THR A 55 -3.97 -6.00 -6.98
CA THR A 55 -4.19 -5.20 -8.19
C THR A 55 -4.96 -3.95 -7.82
N VAL A 56 -4.37 -2.79 -8.09
CA VAL A 56 -5.02 -1.49 -7.94
C VAL A 56 -5.50 -1.04 -9.29
N LYS A 57 -6.79 -0.72 -9.39
CA LYS A 57 -7.40 -0.11 -10.58
C LYS A 57 -7.90 1.26 -10.20
N TRP A 58 -7.50 2.27 -10.97
CA TRP A 58 -7.93 3.63 -10.73
C TRP A 58 -8.53 4.26 -11.99
N THR A 59 -9.41 5.22 -11.80
CA THR A 59 -10.04 6.00 -12.86
C THR A 59 -10.11 7.45 -12.41
N VAL A 60 -9.53 8.33 -13.21
CA VAL A 60 -9.50 9.78 -13.00
C VAL A 60 -10.13 10.50 -14.19
N LEU A 61 -10.56 11.73 -13.96
CA LEU A 61 -10.94 12.69 -14.97
C LEU A 61 -9.95 13.84 -14.94
N GLY A 62 -9.25 14.09 -16.04
CA GLY A 62 -8.41 15.27 -16.18
C GLY A 62 -9.24 16.55 -16.21
N GLY A 63 -8.63 17.69 -15.92
CA GLY A 63 -9.29 19.01 -16.04
C GLY A 63 -9.88 19.28 -17.44
N ASP A 64 -9.30 18.65 -18.46
CA ASP A 64 -9.76 18.67 -19.86
C ASP A 64 -11.03 17.82 -20.11
N GLY A 65 -11.55 17.13 -19.10
CA GLY A 65 -12.72 16.26 -19.21
C GLY A 65 -12.42 14.86 -19.75
N HIS A 66 -11.18 14.59 -20.17
CA HIS A 66 -10.75 13.25 -20.56
C HIS A 66 -10.66 12.31 -19.36
N LYS A 67 -11.26 11.13 -19.51
CA LYS A 67 -11.18 10.04 -18.52
C LYS A 67 -9.92 9.21 -18.77
N MET A 68 -9.08 9.10 -17.75
CA MET A 68 -7.91 8.23 -17.75
C MET A 68 -8.15 7.10 -16.76
N SER A 69 -7.83 5.87 -17.14
CA SER A 69 -7.93 4.71 -16.25
C SER A 69 -6.76 3.81 -16.48
N ASP A 70 -6.13 3.38 -15.40
CA ASP A 70 -5.00 2.46 -15.46
C ASP A 70 -5.07 1.47 -14.30
N SER A 71 -4.16 0.51 -14.32
CA SER A 71 -4.07 -0.47 -13.25
C SER A 71 -2.65 -0.98 -13.12
N PHE A 72 -2.20 -1.06 -11.87
CA PHE A 72 -0.92 -1.65 -11.52
C PHE A 72 -1.13 -2.76 -10.50
N SER A 73 -0.14 -3.63 -10.38
CA SER A 73 -0.13 -4.71 -9.40
C SER A 73 1.14 -4.66 -8.57
N PHE A 74 1.00 -5.00 -7.29
CA PHE A 74 2.11 -5.06 -6.34
C PHE A 74 1.95 -6.30 -5.45
N MET A 75 3.07 -6.81 -4.94
CA MET A 75 3.08 -7.94 -4.02
C MET A 75 3.41 -7.43 -2.61
N VAL A 76 2.60 -7.85 -1.63
CA VAL A 76 2.90 -7.63 -0.21
C VAL A 76 3.65 -8.85 0.28
N HIS A 77 4.94 -8.67 0.58
CA HIS A 77 5.70 -9.66 1.30
C HIS A 77 5.37 -9.58 2.79
N GLN A 78 5.33 -10.73 3.46
CA GLN A 78 5.36 -10.74 4.91
C GLN A 78 6.72 -10.18 5.30
N SER A 79 6.74 -8.93 5.76
CA SER A 79 7.87 -8.43 6.51
C SER A 79 7.87 -9.23 7.81
N GLU A 80 8.59 -10.36 7.83
CA GLU A 80 9.16 -10.85 9.07
C GLU A 80 10.07 -9.75 9.57
N SER A 81 9.50 -8.82 10.33
CA SER A 81 10.22 -8.02 11.29
C SER A 81 10.79 -9.02 12.28
N SER A 82 11.89 -9.63 11.88
CA SER A 82 12.70 -10.49 12.72
C SER A 82 13.11 -9.61 13.89
N ASN A 83 12.50 -9.95 15.01
CA ASN A 83 12.82 -9.55 16.36
C ASN A 83 14.35 -9.53 16.51
N MET A 84 15.01 -8.38 16.33
CA MET A 84 16.41 -8.17 16.70
C MET A 84 16.48 -8.03 18.23
N MET A 85 16.04 -9.06 18.94
CA MET A 85 16.44 -9.32 20.31
C MET A 85 17.56 -10.34 20.21
N GLN A 86 18.76 -9.87 19.82
CA GLN A 86 19.95 -10.69 19.98
C GLN A 86 20.29 -10.66 21.48
N GLU A 87 19.62 -11.56 22.21
CA GLU A 87 20.09 -12.03 23.50
C GLU A 87 21.49 -12.64 23.28
N GLN A 88 22.53 -11.85 23.56
CA GLN A 88 23.87 -12.38 23.80
C GLN A 88 23.97 -12.78 25.27
N SER A 89 23.35 -13.89 25.63
CA SER A 89 23.79 -14.70 26.75
C SER A 89 24.58 -15.87 26.19
N ASN A 90 25.92 -15.83 26.30
CA ASN A 90 26.67 -17.07 26.34
C ASN A 90 27.94 -16.90 27.19
N ALA A 91 27.90 -17.58 28.34
CA ALA A 91 29.02 -17.75 29.24
C ALA A 91 30.22 -18.44 28.57
N HIS A 92 31.42 -17.93 28.81
CA HIS A 92 32.73 -18.59 28.87
C HIS A 92 33.69 -17.50 29.39
N SER A 93 34.49 -17.66 30.45
CA SER A 93 35.14 -18.85 30.97
C SER A 93 35.35 -18.74 32.47
N LYS A 94 35.09 -19.86 33.16
CA LYS A 94 35.71 -20.21 34.44
C LYS A 94 37.02 -20.95 34.12
N HIS A 95 37.99 -20.90 35.05
CA HIS A 95 39.33 -21.56 35.09
C HIS A 95 40.49 -20.71 34.51
N ASN A 96 41.65 -20.51 35.16
CA ASN A 96 42.18 -20.88 36.48
C ASN A 96 43.51 -20.11 36.74
N HIS A 97 43.93 -20.11 38.02
CA HIS A 97 45.26 -19.90 38.62
C HIS A 97 45.50 -18.54 39.30
#